data_AF-A0A958NP73-F1
#
_entry.id   AF-A0A958NP73-F1
#
_cell.length_a   1.000
_cell.length_b   1.000
_cell.length_c   1.000
_cell.angle_alpha   90.00
_cell.angle_beta   90.00
_cell.angle_gamma   90.00
#
_symmetry.space_group_name_H-M   'P 1'
#
loop_
_entity.id
_entity.type
_entity.pdbx_description
1 polymer ?
#
loop_
_entity_poly.entity_id
_entity_poly.type
_entity_poly.pdbx_seq_one_letter_code
_entity_poly.pdbx_strand_id
1 'polypeptide(L)'
;MKKVVSILGFLITVMLLAGIIFKILHWPGAGVLIIVSTSSLSLYLIPVAISNILNYEKKVFIAICNGVGAFGGMILSTGMLFKIMHWPGSGSMTVIGLFFSVIVLFLFMIFYFTSKEKIYLSPGTFYTVACFGLLTYGIGVGGSTKSLLDNVVVNAENIEDNANNLRLYNTKLNVTQFHKDNLRIYNTTEDLNVYLINLKSKLYEVVDKYPKEVADTISLKYIQSKDNCDIPTWLMGLGDPVNPTKTPGLEEYSAITLREKLDEFNTIAKEFNPDGLVFSTNNYKNYNGGYDSWETHMFYHYTLSQVILTLNEIQLQANITCNTIMTNNLLNKNTLQTDTIN
;
A
#
# COMPACT_ATOMS: atom_id res chain seq x y z
N MET A 1 -25.12 -20.25 -35.38
CA MET A 1 -24.07 -19.51 -34.62
C MET A 1 -24.65 -18.44 -33.69
N LYS A 2 -25.45 -17.47 -34.19
CA LYS A 2 -25.93 -16.34 -33.37
C LYS A 2 -26.59 -16.71 -32.03
N LYS A 3 -27.48 -17.71 -32.00
CA LYS A 3 -28.13 -18.19 -30.75
C LYS A 3 -27.13 -18.76 -29.72
N VAL A 4 -26.16 -19.55 -30.18
CA VAL A 4 -25.13 -20.17 -29.32
C VAL A 4 -24.23 -19.10 -28.71
N VAL A 5 -23.78 -18.14 -29.54
CA VAL A 5 -22.98 -17.00 -29.09
C VAL A 5 -23.74 -16.21 -28.02
N SER A 6 -25.02 -15.89 -28.23
CA SER A 6 -25.83 -15.18 -27.23
C SER A 6 -26.01 -15.94 -25.91
N ILE A 7 -26.23 -17.26 -25.95
CA ILE A 7 -26.37 -18.09 -24.73
C ILE A 7 -25.05 -18.13 -23.96
N LEU A 8 -23.92 -18.30 -24.64
CA LEU A 8 -22.59 -18.29 -24.02
C LEU A 8 -22.29 -16.95 -23.36
N GLY A 9 -22.53 -15.84 -24.05
CA GLY A 9 -22.35 -14.50 -23.48
C GLY A 9 -23.20 -14.26 -22.23
N PHE A 10 -24.45 -14.72 -22.24
CA PHE A 10 -25.33 -14.64 -21.07
C PHE A 10 -24.79 -15.44 -19.88
N LEU A 11 -24.39 -16.69 -20.10
CA LEU A 11 -23.83 -17.55 -19.04
C LEU A 11 -22.58 -16.94 -18.41
N ILE A 12 -21.66 -16.44 -19.23
CA ILE A 12 -20.43 -15.78 -18.79
C ILE A 12 -20.76 -14.57 -17.91
N THR A 13 -21.74 -13.77 -18.32
CA THR A 13 -22.16 -12.57 -17.59
C THR A 13 -22.75 -12.92 -16.22
N VAL A 14 -23.61 -13.94 -16.15
CA VAL A 14 -24.19 -14.41 -14.88
C VAL A 14 -23.10 -14.93 -13.94
N MET A 15 -22.15 -15.72 -14.46
CA MET A 15 -21.03 -16.23 -13.66
C MET A 15 -20.15 -15.08 -13.13
N LEU A 16 -19.87 -14.07 -13.96
CA LEU A 16 -19.09 -12.90 -13.53
C LEU A 16 -19.82 -12.12 -12.44
N LEU A 17 -21.12 -11.86 -12.60
CA LEU A 17 -21.94 -11.18 -11.60
C LEU A 17 -21.98 -11.94 -10.27
N ALA A 18 -22.17 -13.26 -10.32
CA ALA A 18 -22.10 -14.10 -9.13
C ALA A 18 -20.72 -14.03 -8.47
N GLY A 19 -19.64 -14.05 -9.24
CA GLY A 19 -18.27 -13.88 -8.74
C GLY A 19 -18.06 -12.55 -8.01
N ILE A 20 -18.55 -11.45 -8.59
CA ILE A 20 -18.48 -10.12 -7.97
C ILE A 20 -19.28 -10.08 -6.66
N ILE A 21 -20.52 -10.62 -6.66
CA ILE A 21 -21.34 -10.71 -5.45
C ILE A 21 -20.62 -11.51 -4.36
N PHE A 22 -20.03 -12.66 -4.69
CA PHE A 22 -19.29 -13.49 -3.74
C PHE A 22 -18.09 -12.73 -3.18
N LYS A 23 -17.40 -11.94 -4.01
CA LYS A 23 -16.28 -11.12 -3.58
C LYS A 23 -16.73 -10.02 -2.60
N ILE A 24 -17.85 -9.36 -2.86
CA ILE A 24 -18.43 -8.33 -1.99
C ILE A 24 -18.86 -8.96 -0.64
N LEU A 25 -19.50 -10.13 -0.68
CA LEU A 25 -19.99 -10.84 0.50
C LEU A 25 -18.92 -11.67 1.23
N HIS A 26 -17.66 -11.64 0.76
CA HIS A 26 -16.53 -12.43 1.31
C HIS A 26 -16.77 -13.95 1.32
N TRP A 27 -17.58 -14.46 0.40
CA TRP A 27 -17.88 -15.88 0.30
C TRP A 27 -16.73 -16.65 -0.36
N PRO A 28 -16.50 -17.92 0.06
CA PRO A 28 -15.45 -18.75 -0.53
C PRO A 28 -15.72 -19.01 -2.02
N GLY A 29 -14.65 -19.13 -2.81
CA GLY A 29 -14.73 -19.41 -4.25
C GLY A 29 -14.90 -18.18 -5.15
N ALA A 30 -15.02 -16.97 -4.59
CA ALA A 30 -15.13 -15.73 -5.38
C ALA A 30 -14.01 -15.57 -6.42
N GLY A 31 -12.75 -15.81 -6.03
CA GLY A 31 -11.59 -15.69 -6.92
C GLY A 31 -11.65 -16.65 -8.10
N VAL A 32 -11.97 -17.93 -7.85
CA VAL A 32 -12.09 -18.95 -8.91
C VAL A 32 -13.21 -18.59 -9.89
N LEU A 33 -14.36 -18.16 -9.38
CA LEU A 33 -15.51 -17.80 -10.21
C LEU A 33 -15.22 -16.58 -11.10
N ILE A 34 -14.50 -15.58 -10.57
CA ILE A 34 -14.04 -14.41 -11.33
C ILE A 34 -12.99 -14.80 -12.37
N ILE A 35 -12.00 -15.64 -12.04
CA ILE A 35 -10.99 -16.11 -13.00
C ILE A 35 -11.67 -16.84 -14.16
N VAL A 36 -12.50 -17.85 -13.86
CA VAL A 36 -13.16 -18.66 -14.89
C VAL A 36 -14.05 -17.80 -15.78
N SER A 37 -14.88 -16.93 -15.19
CA SER A 37 -15.79 -16.08 -15.96
C SER A 37 -15.05 -15.03 -16.81
N THR A 38 -14.04 -14.37 -16.25
CA THR A 38 -13.30 -13.31 -16.98
C THR A 38 -12.41 -13.90 -18.08
N SER A 39 -11.74 -15.04 -17.83
CA SER A 39 -11.00 -15.76 -18.88
C SER A 39 -11.93 -16.26 -19.98
N SER A 40 -13.12 -16.77 -19.61
CA SER A 40 -14.14 -17.17 -20.60
C SER A 40 -14.63 -15.98 -21.42
N LEU A 41 -14.79 -14.79 -20.80
CA LEU A 41 -15.15 -13.56 -21.49
C LEU A 41 -14.08 -13.15 -22.51
N SER A 42 -12.80 -13.20 -22.13
CA SER A 42 -11.70 -12.90 -23.05
C SER A 42 -11.70 -13.86 -24.25
N LEU A 43 -11.87 -15.16 -24.02
CA LEU A 43 -11.95 -16.14 -25.11
C LEU A 43 -13.21 -15.99 -25.97
N TYR A 44 -14.34 -15.62 -25.37
CA TYR A 44 -15.62 -15.40 -26.05
C TYR A 44 -15.59 -14.24 -27.07
N LEU A 45 -14.73 -13.24 -26.87
CA LEU A 45 -14.57 -12.12 -27.81
C LEU A 45 -14.01 -12.56 -29.17
N ILE A 46 -13.22 -13.64 -29.22
CA ILE A 46 -12.61 -14.16 -30.46
C ILE A 46 -13.66 -14.67 -31.47
N PRO A 47 -14.54 -15.64 -31.14
CA PRO A 47 -15.55 -16.14 -32.08
C PRO A 47 -16.58 -15.06 -32.45
N VAL A 48 -16.86 -14.09 -31.57
CA VAL A 48 -17.70 -12.92 -31.88
C VAL A 48 -17.04 -12.06 -32.95
N ALA A 49 -15.75 -11.76 -32.80
CA ALA A 49 -14.98 -11.00 -33.78
C ALA A 49 -14.96 -11.70 -35.15
N ILE A 50 -14.63 -12.99 -35.16
CA ILE A 50 -14.58 -13.80 -36.38
C ILE A 50 -15.96 -13.86 -37.05
N SER A 51 -17.02 -14.12 -36.28
CA SER A 51 -18.39 -14.13 -36.82
C SER A 51 -18.75 -12.79 -37.45
N ASN A 52 -18.34 -11.67 -36.86
CA ASN A 52 -18.59 -10.35 -37.45
C ASN A 52 -17.77 -10.16 -38.73
N ILE A 53 -16.48 -10.47 -38.73
CA ILE A 53 -15.60 -10.35 -39.91
C ILE A 53 -16.15 -11.15 -41.10
N LEU A 54 -16.52 -12.41 -40.88
CA LEU A 54 -17.02 -13.30 -41.94
C LEU A 54 -18.38 -12.87 -42.49
N ASN A 55 -19.23 -12.20 -41.71
CA ASN A 55 -20.56 -11.75 -42.16
C ASN A 55 -20.54 -10.40 -42.89
N TYR A 56 -19.43 -9.64 -42.85
CA TYR A 56 -19.29 -8.34 -43.52
C TYR A 56 -18.41 -8.46 -44.78
N GLU A 57 -18.80 -9.32 -45.74
CA GLU A 57 -18.05 -9.61 -46.97
C GLU A 57 -17.71 -8.38 -47.87
N LYS A 58 -18.27 -7.19 -47.59
CA LYS A 58 -18.00 -5.95 -48.35
C LYS A 58 -17.63 -4.71 -47.52
N LYS A 59 -17.47 -4.80 -46.19
CA LYS A 59 -17.17 -3.64 -45.32
C LYS A 59 -15.91 -3.87 -44.48
N VAL A 60 -14.74 -3.87 -45.15
CA VAL A 60 -13.40 -4.08 -44.54
C VAL A 60 -13.17 -3.20 -43.31
N PHE A 61 -13.59 -1.93 -43.36
CA PHE A 61 -13.47 -1.00 -42.23
C PHE A 61 -14.20 -1.51 -40.96
N ILE A 62 -15.41 -2.04 -41.10
CA ILE A 62 -16.20 -2.56 -39.97
C ILE A 62 -15.57 -3.85 -39.42
N ALA A 63 -15.02 -4.68 -40.30
CA ALA A 63 -14.30 -5.88 -39.89
C ALA A 63 -13.04 -5.52 -39.06
N ILE A 64 -12.26 -4.52 -39.49
CA ILE A 64 -11.09 -4.00 -38.76
C ILE A 64 -11.52 -3.44 -37.40
N CYS A 65 -12.54 -2.58 -37.34
CA CYS A 65 -13.03 -2.02 -36.08
C CYS A 65 -13.46 -3.10 -35.08
N ASN A 66 -14.14 -4.15 -35.55
CA ASN A 66 -14.54 -5.28 -34.71
C ASN A 66 -13.34 -6.09 -34.21
N GLY A 67 -12.33 -6.32 -35.06
CA GLY A 67 -11.10 -7.03 -34.68
C GLY A 67 -10.30 -6.27 -33.62
N VAL A 68 -10.07 -4.97 -33.84
CA VAL A 68 -9.37 -4.10 -32.88
C VAL A 68 -10.15 -3.98 -31.57
N GLY A 69 -11.48 -3.86 -31.63
CA GLY A 69 -12.34 -3.82 -30.44
C GLY A 69 -12.33 -5.11 -29.63
N ALA A 70 -12.36 -6.26 -30.30
CA ALA A 70 -12.25 -7.55 -29.62
C ALA A 70 -10.88 -7.73 -28.95
N PHE A 71 -9.80 -7.39 -29.65
CA PHE A 71 -8.45 -7.45 -29.09
C PHE A 71 -8.28 -6.52 -27.88
N GLY A 72 -8.74 -5.27 -27.98
CA GLY A 72 -8.75 -4.32 -26.87
C GLY A 72 -9.57 -4.82 -25.68
N GLY A 73 -10.75 -5.37 -25.93
CA GLY A 73 -11.61 -5.96 -24.90
C GLY A 73 -11.00 -7.19 -24.21
N MET A 74 -10.23 -8.01 -24.93
CA MET A 74 -9.49 -9.14 -24.36
C MET A 74 -8.40 -8.68 -23.40
N ILE A 75 -7.56 -7.73 -23.82
CA ILE A 75 -6.50 -7.18 -22.98
C ILE A 75 -7.10 -6.50 -21.76
N LEU A 76 -8.18 -5.72 -21.96
CA LEU A 76 -8.85 -5.00 -20.88
C LEU A 76 -9.49 -5.95 -19.86
N SER A 77 -10.23 -6.97 -20.31
CA SER A 77 -10.81 -7.97 -19.41
C SER A 77 -9.74 -8.71 -18.61
N THR A 78 -8.61 -9.06 -19.24
CA THR A 78 -7.47 -9.68 -18.56
C THR A 78 -6.80 -8.73 -17.57
N GLY A 79 -6.58 -7.46 -17.96
CA GLY A 79 -6.03 -6.44 -17.07
C GLY A 79 -6.90 -6.20 -15.84
N MET A 80 -8.22 -6.22 -16.01
CA MET A 80 -9.17 -6.12 -14.91
C MET A 80 -9.19 -7.36 -14.01
N LEU A 81 -9.06 -8.57 -14.58
CA LEU A 81 -8.86 -9.78 -13.80
C LEU A 81 -7.63 -9.63 -12.90
N PHE A 82 -6.50 -9.21 -13.47
CA PHE A 82 -5.26 -9.00 -12.73
C PHE A 82 -5.44 -7.94 -11.64
N LYS A 83 -6.20 -6.88 -11.91
CA LYS A 83 -6.50 -5.83 -10.92
C LYS A 83 -7.32 -6.36 -9.75
N ILE A 84 -8.38 -7.12 -10.03
CA ILE A 84 -9.22 -7.75 -8.99
C ILE A 84 -8.41 -8.76 -8.17
N MET A 85 -7.53 -9.52 -8.83
CA MET A 85 -6.68 -10.55 -8.21
C MET A 85 -5.40 -10.00 -7.58
N HIS A 86 -5.15 -8.68 -7.67
CA HIS A 86 -3.93 -8.03 -7.17
C HIS A 86 -2.64 -8.60 -7.79
N TRP A 87 -2.72 -9.04 -9.04
CA TRP A 87 -1.58 -9.56 -9.78
C TRP A 87 -0.77 -8.42 -10.44
N PRO A 88 0.56 -8.59 -10.57
CA PRO A 88 1.44 -7.56 -11.12
C PRO A 88 1.11 -7.27 -12.60
N GLY A 89 1.29 -6.02 -13.03
CA GLY A 89 1.05 -5.59 -14.42
C GLY A 89 -0.41 -5.25 -14.76
N SER A 90 -1.34 -5.33 -13.80
CA SER A 90 -2.75 -4.97 -14.02
C SER A 90 -2.95 -3.55 -14.57
N GLY A 91 -2.17 -2.58 -14.06
CA GLY A 91 -2.22 -1.18 -14.48
C GLY A 91 -1.89 -0.99 -15.95
N SER A 92 -0.74 -1.51 -16.39
CA SER A 92 -0.30 -1.39 -17.80
C SER A 92 -1.25 -2.10 -18.75
N MET A 93 -1.71 -3.31 -18.42
CA MET A 93 -2.69 -4.04 -19.23
C MET A 93 -4.02 -3.28 -19.35
N THR A 94 -4.51 -2.70 -18.26
CA THR A 94 -5.76 -1.91 -18.26
C THR A 94 -5.63 -0.67 -19.13
N VAL A 95 -4.50 0.05 -19.06
CA VAL A 95 -4.22 1.23 -19.89
C VAL A 95 -4.14 0.87 -21.37
N ILE A 96 -3.43 -0.21 -21.72
CA ILE A 96 -3.33 -0.70 -23.11
C ILE A 96 -4.71 -1.09 -23.64
N GLY A 97 -5.51 -1.83 -22.86
CA GLY A 97 -6.88 -2.20 -23.22
C GLY A 97 -7.80 -0.98 -23.44
N LEU A 98 -7.68 0.04 -22.59
CA LEU A 98 -8.43 1.29 -22.72
C LEU A 98 -8.02 2.08 -23.97
N PHE A 99 -6.72 2.13 -24.28
CA PHE A 99 -6.20 2.76 -25.47
C PHE A 99 -6.83 2.19 -26.76
N PHE A 100 -6.89 0.86 -26.89
CA PHE A 100 -7.56 0.22 -28.04
C PHE A 100 -9.07 0.49 -28.08
N SER A 101 -9.72 0.60 -26.92
CA SER A 101 -11.15 0.92 -26.83
C SER A 101 -11.43 2.36 -27.30
N VAL A 102 -10.57 3.32 -26.96
CA VAL A 102 -10.64 4.71 -27.46
C VAL A 102 -10.45 4.77 -28.98
N ILE A 103 -9.49 4.02 -29.54
CA ILE A 103 -9.30 3.93 -30.99
C ILE A 103 -10.58 3.45 -31.67
N VAL A 104 -11.22 2.41 -31.14
CA VAL A 104 -12.43 1.84 -31.72
C VAL A 104 -13.61 2.81 -31.64
N LEU A 105 -13.77 3.52 -30.51
CA LEU A 105 -14.78 4.57 -30.38
C LEU A 105 -14.56 5.69 -31.40
N PHE A 106 -13.31 6.12 -31.60
CA PHE A 106 -12.96 7.15 -32.58
C PHE A 106 -13.27 6.70 -34.02
N LEU A 107 -12.88 5.47 -34.38
CA LEU A 107 -13.19 4.89 -35.70
C LEU A 107 -14.70 4.73 -35.93
N PHE A 108 -15.44 4.34 -34.88
CA PHE A 108 -16.89 4.23 -34.93
C PHE A 108 -17.57 5.59 -35.10
N MET A 109 -17.05 6.62 -34.43
CA MET A 109 -17.53 8.00 -34.55
C MET A 109 -17.34 8.53 -35.99
N ILE A 110 -16.17 8.30 -36.61
CA ILE A 110 -15.93 8.65 -38.01
C ILE A 110 -16.97 7.96 -38.91
N PHE A 111 -17.17 6.66 -38.74
CA PHE A 111 -18.13 5.90 -39.54
C PHE A 111 -19.57 6.41 -39.37
N TYR A 112 -19.97 6.78 -38.15
CA TYR A 112 -21.30 7.34 -37.89
C TYR A 112 -21.51 8.66 -38.65
N PHE A 113 -20.54 9.57 -38.60
CA PHE A 113 -20.64 10.85 -39.29
C PHE A 113 -20.57 10.72 -40.82
N THR A 114 -19.86 9.72 -41.35
CA THR A 114 -19.72 9.53 -42.80
C THR A 114 -20.86 8.72 -43.43
N SER A 115 -21.37 7.68 -42.77
CA SER A 115 -22.29 6.72 -43.41
C SER A 115 -23.78 7.08 -43.32
N LYS A 116 -24.20 7.90 -42.34
CA LYS A 116 -25.61 8.19 -42.01
C LYS A 116 -26.52 6.95 -41.88
N GLU A 117 -25.95 5.75 -41.77
CA GLU A 117 -26.69 4.50 -41.59
C GLU A 117 -27.16 4.37 -40.12
N LYS A 118 -28.34 3.76 -39.91
CA LYS A 118 -28.80 3.44 -38.56
C LYS A 118 -27.89 2.37 -37.96
N ILE A 119 -27.28 2.68 -36.82
CA ILE A 119 -26.50 1.72 -36.04
C ILE A 119 -27.47 0.77 -35.33
N TYR A 120 -27.42 -0.51 -35.67
CA TYR A 120 -28.04 -1.56 -34.88
C TYR A 120 -27.00 -2.16 -33.95
N LEU A 121 -27.11 -1.90 -32.64
CA LEU A 121 -26.29 -2.62 -31.66
C LEU A 121 -26.72 -4.08 -31.66
N SER A 122 -25.81 -4.99 -32.02
CA SER A 122 -26.08 -6.41 -31.85
C SER A 122 -26.21 -6.71 -30.35
N PRO A 123 -27.02 -7.72 -29.96
CA PRO A 123 -27.09 -8.16 -28.57
C PRO A 123 -25.70 -8.45 -27.96
N GLY A 124 -24.79 -9.04 -28.75
CA GLY A 124 -23.41 -9.28 -28.32
C GLY A 124 -22.65 -8.00 -27.99
N THR A 125 -22.80 -6.95 -28.78
CA THR A 125 -22.19 -5.63 -28.55
C THR A 125 -22.75 -4.97 -27.29
N PHE A 126 -24.06 -5.09 -27.04
CA PHE A 126 -24.70 -4.60 -25.82
C PHE A 126 -24.16 -5.31 -24.57
N TYR A 127 -24.02 -6.64 -24.60
CA TYR A 127 -23.44 -7.41 -23.51
C TYR A 127 -21.98 -7.02 -23.24
N THR A 128 -21.16 -6.79 -24.27
CA THR A 128 -19.77 -6.35 -24.08
C THR A 128 -19.69 -4.96 -23.44
N VAL A 129 -20.58 -4.03 -23.82
CA VAL A 129 -20.65 -2.69 -23.21
C VAL A 129 -21.16 -2.75 -21.76
N ALA A 130 -22.11 -3.63 -21.45
CA ALA A 130 -22.58 -3.85 -20.08
C ALA A 130 -21.48 -4.46 -19.18
N CYS A 131 -20.74 -5.47 -19.67
CA CYS A 131 -19.58 -6.02 -18.98
C CYS A 131 -18.48 -4.97 -18.79
N PHE A 132 -18.24 -4.11 -19.79
CA PHE A 132 -17.31 -2.99 -19.70
C PHE A 132 -17.74 -1.97 -18.62
N GLY A 133 -19.03 -1.64 -18.54
CA GLY A 133 -19.59 -0.76 -17.50
C GLY A 133 -19.47 -1.35 -16.09
N LEU A 134 -19.68 -2.65 -15.93
CA LEU A 134 -19.52 -3.35 -14.65
C LEU A 134 -18.05 -3.41 -14.20
N LEU A 135 -17.13 -3.66 -15.14
CA LEU A 135 -15.70 -3.66 -14.86
C LEU A 135 -15.23 -2.24 -14.46
N THR A 136 -15.60 -1.20 -15.20
CA THR A 136 -15.21 0.19 -14.86
C THR A 136 -15.85 0.70 -13.57
N TYR A 137 -17.07 0.27 -13.23
CA TYR A 137 -17.67 0.54 -11.92
C TYR A 137 -16.82 -0.03 -10.77
N GLY A 138 -16.22 -1.22 -10.97
CA GLY A 138 -15.25 -1.80 -10.02
C GLY A 138 -14.00 -0.93 -9.79
N ILE A 139 -13.66 -0.02 -10.71
CA ILE A 139 -12.56 0.96 -10.55
C ILE A 139 -13.01 2.14 -9.67
N GLY A 140 -14.28 2.55 -9.77
CA GLY A 140 -14.83 3.68 -9.00
C GLY A 140 -14.90 3.44 -7.49
N VAL A 141 -14.88 2.17 -7.05
CA VAL A 141 -14.88 1.81 -5.62
C VAL A 141 -13.50 2.02 -4.97
N GLY A 142 -12.44 2.27 -5.75
CA GLY A 142 -11.07 2.51 -5.24
C GLY A 142 -10.83 3.89 -4.60
N GLY A 143 -11.82 4.79 -4.58
CA GLY A 143 -11.69 6.10 -3.93
C GLY A 143 -11.49 6.01 -2.41
N SER A 144 -11.97 4.94 -1.78
CA SER A 144 -11.77 4.67 -0.35
C SER A 144 -10.29 4.45 0.00
N THR A 145 -9.51 3.80 -0.87
CA THR A 145 -8.09 3.48 -0.61
C THR A 145 -7.20 4.73 -0.57
N LYS A 146 -7.42 5.70 -1.46
CA LYS A 146 -6.63 6.95 -1.46
C LYS A 146 -6.92 7.79 -0.23
N SER A 147 -8.19 7.90 0.18
CA SER A 147 -8.56 8.63 1.40
C SER A 147 -7.96 7.98 2.66
N LEU A 148 -7.95 6.65 2.73
CA LEU A 148 -7.30 5.92 3.82
C LEU A 148 -5.79 6.19 3.85
N LEU A 149 -5.12 6.12 2.71
CA LEU A 149 -3.70 6.42 2.59
C LEU A 149 -3.39 7.87 3.03
N ASP A 150 -4.18 8.84 2.57
CA ASP A 150 -4.03 10.25 2.95
C ASP A 150 -4.24 10.44 4.47
N ASN A 151 -5.18 9.72 5.09
CA ASN A 151 -5.36 9.75 6.55
C ASN A 151 -4.18 9.15 7.31
N VAL A 152 -3.59 8.06 6.81
CA VAL A 152 -2.37 7.46 7.40
C VAL A 152 -1.22 8.47 7.34
N VAL A 153 -1.06 9.17 6.22
CA VAL A 153 -0.04 10.22 6.06
C VAL A 153 -0.27 11.37 7.04
N VAL A 154 -1.49 11.88 7.16
CA VAL A 154 -1.82 12.97 8.10
C VAL A 154 -1.53 12.54 9.53
N ASN A 155 -1.87 11.30 9.91
CA ASN A 155 -1.56 10.77 11.24
C ASN A 155 -0.05 10.66 11.47
N ALA A 156 0.71 10.20 10.47
CA ALA A 156 2.16 10.11 10.55
C ALA A 156 2.80 11.49 10.76
N GLU A 157 2.35 12.53 10.04
CA GLU A 157 2.82 13.91 10.22
C GLU A 157 2.48 14.46 11.60
N ASN A 158 1.23 14.27 12.07
CA ASN A 158 0.82 14.71 13.41
C ASN A 158 1.64 14.04 14.53
N ILE A 159 1.94 12.75 14.40
CA ILE A 159 2.75 12.01 15.38
C ILE A 159 4.21 12.46 15.33
N GLU A 160 4.75 12.75 14.15
CA GLU A 160 6.09 13.34 14.00
C GLU A 160 6.22 14.69 14.69
N ASP A 161 5.25 15.58 14.47
CA ASP A 161 5.21 16.89 15.14
C ASP A 161 5.14 16.74 16.66
N ASN A 162 4.31 15.83 17.16
CA ASN A 162 4.23 15.52 18.59
C ASN A 162 5.56 14.99 19.15
N ALA A 163 6.22 14.08 18.43
CA ALA A 163 7.51 13.53 18.83
C ALA A 163 8.59 14.63 18.88
N ASN A 164 8.64 15.51 17.87
CA ASN A 164 9.58 16.63 17.80
C ASN A 164 9.34 17.66 18.91
N ASN A 165 8.08 18.01 19.17
CA ASN A 165 7.72 18.90 20.29
C ASN A 165 8.17 18.31 21.63
N LEU A 166 7.94 17.01 21.85
CA LEU A 166 8.34 16.35 23.09
C LEU A 166 9.86 16.23 23.24
N ARG A 167 10.58 15.94 22.16
CA ARG A 167 12.05 15.97 22.12
C ARG A 167 12.57 17.36 22.53
N LEU A 168 11.99 18.43 21.99
CA LEU A 168 12.36 19.80 22.35
C LEU A 168 12.12 20.09 23.85
N TYR A 169 11.02 19.60 24.43
CA TYR A 169 10.78 19.69 25.87
C TYR A 169 11.82 18.93 26.68
N ASN A 170 12.18 17.71 26.27
CA ASN A 170 13.23 16.92 26.92
C ASN A 170 14.58 17.64 26.89
N THR A 171 14.95 18.24 25.76
CA THR A 171 16.17 19.05 25.64
C THR A 171 16.15 20.23 26.61
N LYS A 172 15.04 20.98 26.68
CA LYS A 172 14.89 22.10 27.62
C LYS A 172 14.98 21.65 29.08
N LEU A 173 14.34 20.52 29.42
CA LEU A 173 14.37 19.96 30.77
C LEU A 173 15.79 19.55 31.18
N ASN A 174 16.52 18.87 30.28
CA ASN A 174 17.89 18.44 30.52
C ASN A 174 18.84 19.62 30.74
N VAL A 175 18.70 20.70 29.97
CA VAL A 175 19.55 21.89 30.07
C VAL A 175 19.23 22.72 31.32
N THR A 176 17.95 22.90 31.66
CA THR A 176 17.53 23.80 32.76
C THR A 176 17.57 23.16 34.14
N GLN A 177 17.32 21.85 34.24
CA GLN A 177 17.28 21.11 35.50
C GLN A 177 18.22 19.92 35.45
N PHE A 178 19.51 20.21 35.29
CA PHE A 178 20.53 19.19 35.12
C PHE A 178 20.54 18.17 36.27
N HIS A 179 20.46 16.90 35.89
CA HIS A 179 20.64 15.75 36.77
C HIS A 179 21.49 14.72 36.04
N LYS A 180 22.53 14.18 36.69
CA LYS A 180 23.48 13.25 36.05
C LYS A 180 22.76 12.01 35.47
N ASP A 181 21.76 11.51 36.19
CA ASP A 181 20.96 10.37 35.75
C ASP A 181 20.01 10.72 34.59
N ASN A 182 19.58 11.99 34.49
CA ASN A 182 18.79 12.48 33.37
C ASN A 182 19.64 12.58 32.09
N LEU A 183 20.93 12.87 32.21
CA LEU A 183 21.83 12.96 31.06
C LEU A 183 21.98 11.61 30.35
N ARG A 184 22.05 10.51 31.09
CA ARG A 184 22.21 9.17 30.52
C ARG A 184 20.99 8.77 29.70
N ILE A 185 19.79 8.84 30.28
CA ILE A 185 18.55 8.51 29.54
C ILE A 185 18.30 9.47 28.39
N TYR A 186 18.61 10.76 28.55
CA TYR A 186 18.49 11.75 27.48
C TYR A 186 19.39 11.41 26.29
N ASN A 187 20.68 11.14 26.52
CA ASN A 187 21.62 10.81 25.45
C ASN A 187 21.21 9.53 24.70
N THR A 188 20.82 8.48 25.42
CA THR A 188 20.32 7.24 24.78
C THR A 188 19.06 7.48 23.95
N THR A 189 18.15 8.32 24.44
CA THR A 189 16.93 8.70 23.69
C THR A 189 17.30 9.49 22.43
N GLU A 190 18.28 10.38 22.54
CA GLU A 190 18.74 11.21 21.43
C GLU A 190 19.45 10.38 20.36
N ASP A 191 20.28 9.42 20.75
CA ASP A 191 20.93 8.48 19.83
C ASP A 191 19.88 7.68 19.04
N LEU A 192 18.83 7.21 19.71
CA LEU A 192 17.70 6.53 19.05
C LEU A 192 16.93 7.49 18.12
N ASN A 193 16.66 8.73 18.53
CA ASN A 193 16.00 9.73 17.68
C ASN A 193 16.81 10.00 16.40
N VAL A 194 18.12 10.19 16.52
CA VAL A 194 19.02 10.42 15.38
C VAL A 194 19.03 9.22 14.43
N TYR A 195 19.10 8.00 14.98
CA TYR A 195 19.00 6.77 14.20
C TYR A 195 17.69 6.69 13.41
N LEU A 196 16.55 6.95 14.05
CA LEU A 196 15.22 6.92 13.41
C LEU A 196 15.10 7.98 12.30
N ILE A 197 15.64 9.19 12.50
CA ILE A 197 15.68 10.24 11.47
C ILE A 197 16.47 9.77 10.24
N ASN A 198 17.66 9.19 10.46
CA ASN A 198 18.49 8.67 9.37
C ASN A 198 17.81 7.52 8.64
N LEU A 199 17.11 6.63 9.35
CA LEU A 199 16.35 5.53 8.76
C LEU A 199 15.19 6.05 7.89
N LYS A 200 14.42 7.03 8.39
CA LYS A 200 13.33 7.68 7.62
C LYS A 200 13.88 8.36 6.36
N SER A 201 14.95 9.14 6.48
CA SER A 201 15.60 9.79 5.34
C SER A 201 16.06 8.75 4.30
N LYS A 202 16.68 7.64 4.75
CA LYS A 202 17.11 6.59 3.83
C LYS A 202 15.95 5.91 3.10
N LEU A 203 14.83 5.68 3.79
CA LEU A 203 13.61 5.18 3.16
C LEU A 203 13.13 6.13 2.05
N TYR A 204 13.12 7.44 2.30
CA TYR A 204 12.72 8.44 1.32
C TYR A 204 13.67 8.52 0.12
N GLU A 205 14.97 8.45 0.38
CA GLU A 205 16.03 8.41 -0.64
C GLU A 205 15.82 7.24 -1.59
N VAL A 206 15.62 6.03 -1.06
CA VAL A 206 15.58 4.80 -1.89
C VAL A 206 14.24 4.64 -2.62
N VAL A 207 13.12 5.03 -1.99
CA VAL A 207 11.78 4.82 -2.56
C VAL A 207 11.55 5.68 -3.81
N ASP A 208 11.82 6.98 -3.72
CA ASP A 208 11.59 7.92 -4.82
C ASP A 208 12.89 8.34 -5.54
N LYS A 209 14.05 7.78 -5.14
CA LYS A 209 15.39 8.09 -5.69
C LYS A 209 15.76 9.57 -5.54
N TYR A 210 15.34 10.18 -4.43
CA TYR A 210 15.69 11.56 -4.12
C TYR A 210 17.18 11.69 -3.77
N PRO A 211 17.82 12.82 -4.09
CA PRO A 211 19.10 13.19 -3.48
C PRO A 211 18.96 13.23 -1.96
N LYS A 212 20.04 12.90 -1.25
CA LYS A 212 20.04 12.81 0.21
C LYS A 212 19.58 14.10 0.88
N GLU A 213 19.98 15.25 0.33
CA GLU A 213 19.63 16.57 0.87
C GLU A 213 18.11 16.84 0.83
N VAL A 214 17.43 16.27 -0.18
CA VAL A 214 15.97 16.36 -0.31
C VAL A 214 15.30 15.36 0.63
N ALA A 215 15.82 14.14 0.69
CA ALA A 215 15.31 13.09 1.58
C ALA A 215 15.36 13.49 3.07
N ASP A 216 16.38 14.27 3.47
CA ASP A 216 16.55 14.75 4.84
C ASP A 216 15.49 15.79 5.27
N THR A 217 14.79 16.42 4.32
CA THR A 217 13.91 17.59 4.59
C THR A 217 12.48 17.44 4.08
N ILE A 218 12.21 16.48 3.20
CA ILE A 218 10.89 16.28 2.61
C ILE A 218 9.90 15.71 3.63
N SER A 219 8.68 16.23 3.66
CA SER A 219 7.60 15.62 4.45
C SER A 219 6.96 14.45 3.69
N LEU A 220 6.47 13.47 4.45
CA LEU A 220 5.82 12.26 3.92
C LEU A 220 4.68 12.58 2.94
N LYS A 221 3.96 13.69 3.15
CA LYS A 221 2.86 14.13 2.27
C LYS A 221 3.29 14.34 0.82
N TYR A 222 4.51 14.82 0.60
CA TYR A 222 5.03 15.15 -0.72
C TYR A 222 5.70 13.97 -1.45
N ILE A 223 5.86 12.84 -0.75
CA ILE A 223 6.38 11.60 -1.32
C ILE A 223 5.36 11.01 -2.30
N GLN A 224 5.85 10.65 -3.48
CA GLN A 224 5.01 10.15 -4.57
C GLN A 224 4.65 8.68 -4.31
N SER A 225 5.65 7.83 -4.07
CA SER A 225 5.47 6.39 -3.91
C SER A 225 5.23 5.97 -2.44
N LYS A 226 4.43 6.76 -1.71
CA LYS A 226 4.09 6.51 -0.30
C LYS A 226 3.28 5.23 -0.05
N ASP A 227 2.67 4.68 -1.10
CA ASP A 227 1.98 3.39 -1.13
C ASP A 227 2.91 2.22 -1.46
N ASN A 228 4.20 2.45 -1.72
CA ASN A 228 5.16 1.39 -2.03
C ASN A 228 5.40 0.50 -0.80
N CYS A 229 5.19 -0.82 -0.94
CA CYS A 229 5.49 -1.80 0.12
C CYS A 229 6.79 -2.58 -0.11
N ASP A 230 7.24 -2.68 -1.36
CA ASP A 230 8.33 -3.57 -1.74
C ASP A 230 9.70 -3.02 -1.30
N ILE A 231 9.92 -1.72 -1.51
CA ILE A 231 11.20 -1.08 -1.19
C ILE A 231 11.44 -1.02 0.32
N PRO A 232 10.46 -0.60 1.17
CA PRO A 232 10.64 -0.68 2.62
C PRO A 232 10.90 -2.11 3.09
N THR A 233 10.13 -3.09 2.59
CA THR A 233 10.31 -4.51 2.92
C THR A 233 11.73 -4.98 2.61
N TRP A 234 12.24 -4.64 1.43
CA TRP A 234 13.60 -4.99 1.02
C TRP A 234 14.67 -4.26 1.85
N LEU A 235 14.56 -2.94 2.03
CA LEU A 235 15.54 -2.14 2.76
C LEU A 235 15.67 -2.65 4.20
N MET A 236 14.53 -2.96 4.82
CA MET A 236 14.46 -3.44 6.19
C MET A 236 14.86 -4.91 6.34
N GLY A 237 15.23 -5.60 5.25
CA GLY A 237 15.80 -6.94 5.31
C GLY A 237 14.76 -8.06 5.43
N LEU A 238 13.54 -7.80 4.95
CA LEU A 238 12.37 -8.66 5.08
C LEU A 238 11.95 -9.33 3.76
N GLY A 239 12.90 -9.47 2.82
CA GLY A 239 12.67 -10.19 1.57
C GLY A 239 12.29 -11.67 1.77
N ASP A 240 12.79 -12.29 2.83
CA ASP A 240 12.27 -13.55 3.38
C ASP A 240 11.62 -13.26 4.74
N PRO A 241 10.27 -13.24 4.84
CA PRO A 241 9.58 -12.94 6.09
C PRO A 241 9.79 -14.00 7.18
N VAL A 242 10.19 -15.22 6.81
CA VAL A 242 10.46 -16.30 7.77
C VAL A 242 11.83 -16.11 8.42
N ASN A 243 12.82 -15.65 7.63
CA ASN A 243 14.18 -15.42 8.07
C ASN A 243 14.64 -13.99 7.73
N PRO A 244 14.25 -12.98 8.52
CA PRO A 244 14.77 -11.63 8.38
C PRO A 244 16.30 -11.64 8.37
N THR A 245 16.90 -10.84 7.49
CA THR A 245 18.36 -10.70 7.39
C THR A 245 18.76 -9.23 7.34
N LYS A 246 20.02 -8.91 7.63
CA LYS A 246 20.52 -7.55 7.39
C LYS A 246 20.88 -7.42 5.91
N THR A 247 20.31 -6.41 5.24
CA THR A 247 20.57 -6.16 3.82
C THR A 247 22.05 -5.79 3.62
N PRO A 248 22.83 -6.51 2.79
CA PRO A 248 24.25 -6.23 2.62
C PRO A 248 24.53 -4.80 2.14
N GLY A 249 25.42 -4.08 2.83
CA GLY A 249 25.75 -2.68 2.58
C GLY A 249 24.70 -1.66 3.08
N LEU A 250 23.60 -2.12 3.65
CA LEU A 250 22.52 -1.32 4.24
C LEU A 250 22.09 -1.89 5.60
N GLU A 251 23.01 -2.59 6.29
CA GLU A 251 22.73 -3.33 7.51
C GLU A 251 22.21 -2.41 8.63
N GLU A 252 22.69 -1.17 8.65
CA GLU A 252 22.26 -0.12 9.58
C GLU A 252 20.75 0.18 9.47
N TYR A 253 20.18 0.04 8.28
CA TYR A 253 18.77 0.38 8.00
C TYR A 253 17.82 -0.82 8.09
N SER A 254 18.32 -1.98 8.52
CA SER A 254 17.51 -3.19 8.66
C SER A 254 16.60 -3.14 9.89
N ALA A 255 15.46 -3.83 9.84
CA ALA A 255 14.55 -3.97 10.97
C ALA A 255 15.21 -4.67 12.18
N ILE A 256 16.17 -5.56 11.93
CA ILE A 256 16.93 -6.24 12.98
C ILE A 256 17.79 -5.23 13.75
N THR A 257 18.51 -4.35 13.05
CA THR A 257 19.30 -3.30 13.69
C THR A 257 18.41 -2.32 14.45
N LEU A 258 17.23 -1.98 13.91
CA LEU A 258 16.24 -1.20 14.66
C LEU A 258 15.83 -1.92 15.95
N ARG A 259 15.50 -3.22 15.92
CA ARG A 259 15.17 -4.00 17.11
C ARG A 259 16.30 -3.97 18.14
N GLU A 260 17.55 -4.20 17.73
CA GLU A 260 18.73 -4.13 18.59
C GLU A 260 18.84 -2.76 19.29
N LYS A 261 18.59 -1.66 18.57
CA LYS A 261 18.57 -0.30 19.12
C LYS A 261 17.44 -0.09 20.14
N LEU A 262 16.27 -0.66 19.90
CA LEU A 262 15.16 -0.62 20.85
C LEU A 262 15.44 -1.43 22.12
N ASP A 263 16.10 -2.58 21.98
CA ASP A 263 16.49 -3.42 23.11
C ASP A 263 17.58 -2.75 23.97
N GLU A 264 18.53 -2.06 23.34
CA GLU A 264 19.54 -1.21 24.00
C GLU A 264 18.86 -0.09 24.82
N PHE A 265 17.92 0.64 24.19
CA PHE A 265 17.12 1.67 24.86
C PHE A 265 16.31 1.09 26.03
N ASN A 266 15.62 -0.03 25.82
CA ASN A 266 14.81 -0.70 26.84
C ASN A 266 15.63 -1.09 28.06
N THR A 267 16.86 -1.58 27.84
CA THR A 267 17.77 -1.97 28.93
C THR A 267 18.05 -0.78 29.83
N ILE A 268 18.41 0.36 29.25
CA ILE A 268 18.71 1.59 30.00
C ILE A 268 17.45 2.17 30.65
N ALA A 269 16.31 2.18 29.96
CA ALA A 269 15.06 2.69 30.50
C ALA A 269 14.59 1.91 31.75
N LYS A 270 14.73 0.57 31.73
CA LYS A 270 14.37 -0.30 32.86
C LYS A 270 15.23 -0.09 34.11
N GLU A 271 16.48 0.38 33.95
CA GLU A 271 17.33 0.72 35.09
C GLU A 271 16.74 1.89 35.91
N PHE A 272 16.06 2.83 35.25
CA PHE A 272 15.45 3.99 35.90
C PHE A 272 14.00 3.76 36.32
N ASN A 273 13.25 2.97 35.54
CA ASN A 273 11.86 2.65 35.84
C ASN A 273 11.52 1.21 35.41
N PRO A 274 11.68 0.22 36.30
CA PRO A 274 11.47 -1.20 35.98
C PRO A 274 10.05 -1.53 35.50
N ASP A 275 9.04 -0.84 36.05
CA ASP A 275 7.63 -1.00 35.69
C ASP A 275 7.18 -0.01 34.59
N GLY A 276 8.14 0.73 34.00
CA GLY A 276 7.92 1.72 32.98
C GLY A 276 7.49 1.15 31.64
N LEU A 277 6.94 2.01 30.79
CA LEU A 277 6.56 1.65 29.43
C LEU A 277 7.81 1.38 28.57
N VAL A 278 7.94 0.15 28.08
CA VAL A 278 9.06 -0.32 27.24
C VAL A 278 8.57 -0.85 25.89
N PHE A 279 9.45 -0.91 24.89
CA PHE A 279 9.12 -1.49 23.59
C PHE A 279 9.00 -3.01 23.71
N SER A 280 7.89 -3.58 23.21
CA SER A 280 7.73 -5.03 23.10
C SER A 280 8.27 -5.51 21.76
N THR A 281 9.44 -6.14 21.78
CA THR A 281 10.15 -6.68 20.61
C THR A 281 10.00 -8.20 20.46
N ASN A 282 9.00 -8.80 21.12
CA ASN A 282 8.74 -10.24 21.10
C ASN A 282 8.10 -10.72 19.80
N ASN A 283 8.24 -12.01 19.50
CA ASN A 283 7.58 -12.65 18.36
C ASN A 283 6.06 -12.72 18.54
N TYR A 284 5.32 -12.56 17.44
CA TYR A 284 3.85 -12.54 17.43
C TYR A 284 3.28 -13.84 16.90
N LYS A 285 2.17 -14.29 17.49
CA LYS A 285 1.45 -15.45 16.98
C LYS A 285 0.71 -15.07 15.70
N ASN A 286 0.94 -15.81 14.62
CA ASN A 286 0.30 -15.56 13.34
C ASN A 286 -1.04 -16.30 13.20
N TYR A 287 -1.83 -15.91 12.20
CA TYR A 287 -3.17 -16.48 11.95
C TYR A 287 -3.12 -17.99 11.67
N ASN A 288 -1.99 -18.48 11.14
CA ASN A 288 -1.79 -19.89 10.79
C ASN A 288 -1.29 -20.73 11.98
N GLY A 289 -1.18 -20.13 13.18
CA GLY A 289 -0.73 -20.81 14.41
C GLY A 289 0.79 -20.91 14.58
N GLY A 290 1.57 -20.35 13.66
CA GLY A 290 3.02 -20.15 13.79
C GLY A 290 3.38 -18.85 14.51
N TYR A 291 4.67 -18.49 14.48
CA TYR A 291 5.18 -17.25 15.06
C TYR A 291 5.91 -16.44 14.00
N ASP A 292 5.56 -15.16 13.90
CA ASP A 292 6.28 -14.19 13.08
C ASP A 292 7.26 -13.42 13.96
N SER A 293 8.44 -13.09 13.42
CA SER A 293 9.36 -12.19 14.10
C SER A 293 8.73 -10.81 14.31
N TRP A 294 9.21 -10.06 15.30
CA TRP A 294 8.76 -8.67 15.51
C TRP A 294 8.95 -7.82 14.25
N GLU A 295 10.10 -7.96 13.58
CA GLU A 295 10.43 -7.25 12.36
C GLU A 295 9.43 -7.53 11.23
N THR A 296 9.15 -8.81 10.99
CA THR A 296 8.19 -9.25 9.99
C THR A 296 6.80 -8.72 10.33
N HIS A 297 6.37 -8.87 11.58
CA HIS A 297 5.04 -8.45 12.00
C HIS A 297 4.82 -6.94 11.84
N MET A 298 5.84 -6.13 12.13
CA MET A 298 5.73 -4.67 12.15
C MET A 298 5.91 -4.03 10.77
N PHE A 299 6.70 -4.64 9.86
CA PHE A 299 7.13 -3.95 8.65
C PHE A 299 6.98 -4.75 7.34
N TYR A 300 6.70 -6.05 7.38
CA TYR A 300 6.61 -6.85 6.15
C TYR A 300 5.38 -6.49 5.32
N HIS A 301 5.61 -6.10 4.06
CA HIS A 301 4.57 -5.66 3.12
C HIS A 301 3.72 -4.46 3.59
N TYR A 302 4.25 -3.65 4.51
CA TYR A 302 3.61 -2.39 4.91
C TYR A 302 3.98 -1.28 3.91
N THR A 303 3.04 -0.39 3.61
CA THR A 303 3.31 0.77 2.75
C THR A 303 4.34 1.67 3.42
N LEU A 304 5.12 2.42 2.62
CA LEU A 304 6.06 3.41 3.16
C LEU A 304 5.37 4.32 4.19
N SER A 305 4.17 4.82 3.91
CA SER A 305 3.43 5.66 4.86
C SER A 305 3.18 4.98 6.22
N GLN A 306 2.88 3.67 6.22
CA GLN A 306 2.64 2.91 7.43
C GLN A 306 3.95 2.63 8.17
N VAL A 307 5.03 2.30 7.46
CA VAL A 307 6.36 2.12 8.04
C VAL A 307 6.80 3.41 8.75
N ILE A 308 6.66 4.56 8.10
CA ILE A 308 7.01 5.87 8.68
C ILE A 308 6.13 6.21 9.88
N LEU A 309 4.83 5.95 9.81
CA LEU A 309 3.92 6.09 10.96
C LEU A 309 4.45 5.29 12.16
N THR A 310 4.78 4.02 11.97
CA THR A 310 5.33 3.17 13.03
C THR A 310 6.67 3.68 13.57
N LEU A 311 7.57 4.17 12.71
CA LEU A 311 8.83 4.78 13.15
C LEU A 311 8.59 6.06 13.97
N ASN A 312 7.59 6.87 13.61
CA ASN A 312 7.20 8.07 14.35
C ASN A 312 6.56 7.72 15.70
N GLU A 313 5.77 6.65 15.78
CA GLU A 313 5.21 6.13 17.04
C GLU A 313 6.32 5.65 17.99
N ILE A 314 7.32 4.93 17.46
CA ILE A 314 8.51 4.51 18.21
C ILE A 314 9.26 5.75 18.73
N GLN A 315 9.48 6.74 17.88
CA GLN A 315 10.13 8.00 18.25
C GLN A 315 9.36 8.72 19.37
N LEU A 316 8.04 8.84 19.24
CA LEU A 316 7.19 9.47 20.25
C LEU A 316 7.27 8.72 21.58
N GLN A 317 7.13 7.41 21.56
CA GLN A 317 7.18 6.57 22.76
C GLN A 317 8.53 6.71 23.49
N ALA A 318 9.66 6.69 22.77
CA ALA A 318 10.98 6.90 23.37
C ALA A 318 11.06 8.25 24.10
N ASN A 319 10.55 9.31 23.46
CA ASN A 319 10.53 10.65 24.04
C ASN A 319 9.59 10.75 25.26
N ILE A 320 8.44 10.05 25.26
CA ILE A 320 7.54 9.96 26.44
C ILE A 320 8.23 9.25 27.60
N THR A 321 8.87 8.11 27.34
CA THR A 321 9.58 7.34 28.36
C THR A 321 10.72 8.17 28.97
N CYS A 322 11.50 8.85 28.13
CA CYS A 322 12.55 9.77 28.58
C CYS A 322 11.98 10.90 29.45
N ASN A 323 10.93 11.58 28.97
CA ASN A 323 10.30 12.69 29.69
C ASN A 323 9.80 12.25 31.07
N THR A 324 9.15 11.09 31.12
CA THR A 324 8.59 10.50 32.34
C THR A 324 9.69 10.21 33.36
N ILE A 325 10.77 9.53 32.94
CA ILE A 325 11.91 9.22 33.80
C ILE A 325 12.56 10.51 34.32
N MET A 326 12.84 11.46 33.43
CA MET A 326 13.48 12.72 33.80
C MET A 326 12.66 13.50 34.81
N THR A 327 11.34 13.59 34.60
CA THR A 327 10.42 14.29 35.49
C THR A 327 10.34 13.60 36.86
N ASN A 328 10.25 12.27 36.90
CA ASN A 328 10.24 11.52 38.15
C ASN A 328 11.53 11.70 38.96
N ASN A 329 12.69 11.68 38.30
CA ASN A 329 13.98 11.93 38.94
C ASN A 329 14.03 13.33 39.58
N LEU A 330 13.45 14.33 38.92
CA LEU A 330 13.39 15.70 39.41
C LEU A 330 12.42 15.86 40.60
N LEU A 331 11.27 15.18 40.55
CA LEU A 331 10.30 15.17 41.66
C LEU A 331 10.89 14.52 42.93
N ASN A 332 11.55 13.37 42.77
CA ASN A 332 12.18 12.65 43.89
C ASN A 332 13.34 13.44 44.53
N LYS A 333 14.03 14.28 43.75
CA LYS A 333 15.05 15.19 44.30
C LYS A 333 14.43 16.25 45.21
N ASN A 334 13.29 16.80 44.82
CA ASN A 334 12.62 17.86 45.59
C ASN A 334 12.02 17.34 46.90
N THR A 335 11.50 16.10 46.92
CA THR A 335 11.00 15.49 48.16
C THR A 335 12.10 15.19 49.17
N LEU A 336 13.27 14.73 48.70
CA LEU A 336 14.45 14.51 49.56
C LEU A 336 15.02 15.81 50.17
N GLN A 337 14.88 16.95 49.49
CA GLN A 337 15.30 18.25 50.04
C GLN A 337 14.34 18.77 51.12
N THR A 338 13.03 18.50 51.02
CA THR A 338 12.05 18.91 52.04
C THR A 338 12.16 18.12 53.35
N ASP A 339 12.59 16.85 53.31
CA ASP A 339 12.73 16.02 54.51
C ASP A 339 13.98 16.37 55.34
N THR A 340 14.94 17.10 54.78
CA THR A 340 16.17 17.54 55.49
C THR A 340 16.05 18.89 56.21
N ILE A 341 14.88 19.54 56.18
CA ILE A 341 14.64 20.87 56.78
C ILE A 341 13.76 20.80 58.06
N ASN A 342 13.32 19.60 58.47
CA ASN A 342 12.72 19.37 59.79
C ASN A 342 13.71 18.67 60.72
#